data_AF-A0A3C1EJU8-F1
#
_entry.id   AF-A0A3C1EJU8-F1
#
_cell.length_a   1.000
_cell.length_b   1.000
_cell.length_c   1.000
_cell.angle_alpha   90.00
_cell.angle_beta   90.00
_cell.angle_gamma   90.00
#
_symmetry.space_group_name_H-M   'P 1'
#
loop_
_entity.id
_entity.type
_entity.pdbx_description
1 polymer ?
#
loop_
_entity_poly.entity_id
_entity_poly.type
_entity_poly.pdbx_seq_one_letter_code
_entity_poly.pdbx_strand_id
1 'polypeptide(L)'
;LDAVDPLQLRREVARAAMLFRPYMLSDPGFNEGVLEFSLYYDLLERLRSVPEAKLRETAVELASRIAQAVAAGATPEGEERLREIRALVASAAGLPADPETLLGAPMEKVPREMPAEYRLRELAKTLATMSLKDLRLTALVHLDLLTAEEIRRFVSPFFAKYPSFFEMPSKGLRELILAVAEGVGDRTIAYFFDRYGTGRMAMTKPIDYIVWKLMPLTERNTALRRDNERMDSAMMSRHLARILHSGSEVILADVGRQIALLTGAGFEADHGEILKRLGGDGEERIKRLYDFVTLSFARSAGQRGEEREETYRAVRKAIADAVGIPPREHGGEGSKG
;
A
#
# COMPACT_ATOMS: atom_id res chain seq x y z
N LEU A 1 -8.60 -26.34 -0.85
CA LEU A 1 -9.70 -26.02 0.08
C LEU A 1 -10.07 -27.20 0.99
N ASP A 2 -9.79 -28.45 0.61
CA ASP A 2 -10.15 -29.65 1.38
C ASP A 2 -9.51 -29.79 2.77
N ALA A 3 -8.46 -29.01 3.07
CA ALA A 3 -7.78 -29.00 4.36
C ALA A 3 -8.25 -27.88 5.34
N VAL A 4 -9.23 -27.05 4.94
CA VAL A 4 -9.71 -25.94 5.78
C VAL A 4 -10.80 -26.44 6.73
N ASP A 5 -10.64 -26.13 8.01
CA ASP A 5 -11.61 -26.46 9.06
C ASP A 5 -12.99 -25.82 8.79
N PRO A 6 -14.11 -26.54 8.98
CA PRO A 6 -15.45 -26.02 8.69
C PRO A 6 -15.81 -24.74 9.45
N LEU A 7 -15.30 -24.53 10.67
CA LEU A 7 -15.52 -23.28 11.41
C LEU A 7 -14.74 -22.13 10.79
N GLN A 8 -13.50 -22.38 10.36
CA GLN A 8 -12.70 -21.39 9.64
C GLN A 8 -13.38 -20.99 8.33
N LEU A 9 -13.91 -21.97 7.58
CA LEU A 9 -14.63 -21.72 6.34
C LEU A 9 -15.86 -20.82 6.55
N ARG A 10 -16.66 -21.09 7.60
CA ARG A 10 -17.80 -20.23 7.97
C ARG A 10 -17.38 -18.80 8.31
N ARG A 11 -16.27 -18.63 9.03
CA ARG A 11 -15.73 -17.31 9.36
C ARG A 11 -15.36 -16.52 8.12
N GLU A 12 -14.67 -17.14 7.16
CA GLU A 12 -14.29 -16.46 5.91
C GLU A 12 -15.53 -16.10 5.07
N VAL A 13 -16.52 -16.99 4.97
CA VAL A 13 -17.79 -16.71 4.29
C VAL A 13 -18.55 -15.57 4.96
N ALA A 14 -18.63 -15.57 6.30
CA ALA A 14 -19.26 -14.48 7.05
C ALA A 14 -18.52 -13.15 6.89
N ARG A 15 -17.18 -13.15 6.83
CA ARG A 15 -16.38 -11.94 6.58
C ARG A 15 -16.60 -11.39 5.18
N ALA A 16 -16.75 -12.25 4.17
CA ALA A 16 -16.99 -11.81 2.81
C ALA A 16 -18.28 -10.96 2.69
N ALA A 17 -19.32 -11.28 3.47
CA ALA A 17 -20.53 -10.47 3.58
C ALA A 17 -20.31 -9.07 4.16
N MET A 18 -19.19 -8.84 4.85
CA MET A 18 -18.86 -7.58 5.51
C MET A 18 -17.95 -6.68 4.66
N LEU A 19 -17.61 -7.11 3.42
CA LEU A 19 -16.80 -6.34 2.48
C LEU A 19 -17.64 -5.27 1.79
N PHE A 20 -17.83 -4.12 2.43
CA PHE A 20 -18.60 -3.00 1.86
C PHE A 20 -17.79 -2.15 0.89
N ARG A 21 -16.47 -2.06 1.10
CA ARG A 21 -15.59 -1.21 0.30
C ARG A 21 -14.36 -1.99 -0.21
N PRO A 22 -13.87 -1.70 -1.43
CA PRO A 22 -12.74 -2.44 -2.00
C PRO A 22 -11.46 -2.39 -1.18
N TYR A 23 -11.20 -1.28 -0.47
CA TYR A 23 -10.01 -1.16 0.39
C TYR A 23 -10.01 -2.08 1.61
N MET A 24 -11.18 -2.60 2.04
CA MET A 24 -11.30 -3.51 3.20
C MET A 24 -10.61 -4.86 2.95
N LEU A 25 -10.47 -5.25 1.68
CA LEU A 25 -9.76 -6.47 1.27
C LEU A 25 -8.27 -6.42 1.62
N SER A 26 -7.71 -5.22 1.72
CA SER A 26 -6.30 -4.96 2.04
C SER A 26 -6.09 -4.34 3.43
N ASP A 27 -7.16 -4.11 4.20
CA ASP A 27 -7.10 -3.44 5.50
C ASP A 27 -6.88 -4.47 6.63
N PRO A 28 -5.72 -4.47 7.30
CA PRO A 28 -5.47 -5.36 8.44
C PRO A 28 -6.47 -5.12 9.59
N GLY A 29 -6.96 -3.88 9.74
CA GLY A 29 -7.95 -3.51 10.75
C GLY A 29 -9.34 -4.10 10.51
N PHE A 30 -9.66 -4.52 9.28
CA PHE A 30 -10.93 -5.19 8.98
C PHE A 30 -11.03 -6.55 9.68
N ASN A 31 -9.93 -7.31 9.76
CA ASN A 31 -9.94 -8.63 10.40
C ASN A 31 -10.25 -8.56 11.90
N GLU A 32 -9.89 -7.47 12.57
CA GLU A 32 -10.20 -7.23 13.98
C GLU A 32 -11.56 -6.53 14.13
N GLY A 33 -11.84 -5.52 13.31
CA GLY A 33 -13.06 -4.71 13.38
C GLY A 33 -14.33 -5.46 12.97
N VAL A 34 -14.25 -6.48 12.12
CA VAL A 34 -15.42 -7.28 11.70
C VAL A 34 -16.13 -7.95 12.88
N LEU A 35 -15.38 -8.24 13.96
CA LEU A 35 -15.90 -8.85 15.20
C LEU A 35 -16.73 -7.89 16.05
N GLU A 36 -16.74 -6.60 15.73
CA GLU A 36 -17.54 -5.59 16.45
C GLU A 36 -18.97 -5.48 15.90
N PHE A 37 -19.25 -6.11 14.75
CA PHE A 37 -20.56 -6.05 14.10
C PHE A 37 -21.45 -7.21 14.54
N SER A 38 -22.64 -6.89 15.06
CA SER A 38 -23.66 -7.89 15.41
C SER A 38 -24.06 -8.77 14.23
N LEU A 39 -24.08 -8.21 13.00
CA LEU A 39 -24.38 -8.97 11.78
C LEU A 39 -23.39 -10.11 11.54
N TYR A 40 -22.11 -9.93 11.88
CA TYR A 40 -21.11 -10.98 11.70
C TYR A 40 -21.45 -12.23 12.55
N TYR A 41 -21.91 -12.04 13.78
CA TYR A 41 -22.34 -13.16 14.64
C TYR A 41 -23.65 -13.78 14.18
N ASP A 42 -24.61 -12.99 13.70
CA ASP A 42 -25.86 -13.51 13.12
C ASP A 42 -25.58 -14.36 11.86
N LEU A 43 -24.70 -13.87 10.98
CA LEU A 43 -24.21 -14.61 9.82
C LEU A 43 -23.54 -15.92 10.24
N LEU A 44 -22.66 -15.89 11.24
CA LEU A 44 -22.01 -17.10 11.74
C LEU A 44 -23.03 -18.12 12.25
N GLU A 45 -24.02 -17.70 13.03
CA GLU A 45 -25.03 -18.59 13.59
C GLU A 45 -25.91 -19.19 12.49
N ARG A 46 -26.32 -18.37 11.51
CA ARG A 46 -27.09 -18.84 10.35
C ARG A 46 -26.30 -19.80 9.47
N LEU A 47 -25.01 -19.53 9.24
CA LEU A 47 -24.13 -20.42 8.45
C LEU A 47 -23.82 -21.75 9.17
N ARG A 48 -24.18 -21.93 10.45
CA ARG A 48 -24.05 -23.23 11.13
C ARG A 48 -24.98 -24.29 10.56
N SER A 49 -26.17 -23.89 10.10
CA SER A 49 -27.16 -24.80 9.52
C SER A 49 -26.90 -25.13 8.05
N VAL A 50 -25.96 -24.43 7.40
CA VAL A 50 -25.58 -24.67 6.00
C VAL A 50 -24.67 -25.90 5.89
N PRO A 51 -24.99 -26.85 4.98
CA PRO A 51 -24.15 -28.03 4.75
C PRO A 51 -22.73 -27.64 4.33
N GLU A 52 -21.72 -28.37 4.83
CA GLU A 52 -20.30 -28.09 4.55
C GLU A 52 -19.98 -28.09 3.05
N ALA A 53 -20.55 -29.02 2.28
CA ALA A 53 -20.37 -29.06 0.83
C ALA A 53 -20.82 -27.76 0.15
N LYS A 54 -21.94 -27.18 0.61
CA LYS A 54 -22.45 -25.91 0.10
C LYS A 54 -21.58 -24.73 0.53
N LEU A 55 -21.09 -24.73 1.77
CA LEU A 55 -20.13 -23.71 2.24
C LEU A 55 -18.83 -23.73 1.42
N ARG A 56 -18.35 -24.91 1.04
CA ARG A 56 -17.14 -25.06 0.21
C ARG A 56 -17.38 -24.53 -1.20
N GLU A 57 -18.51 -24.86 -1.82
CA GLU A 57 -18.92 -24.33 -3.13
C GLU A 57 -19.01 -22.79 -3.09
N THR A 58 -19.70 -22.24 -2.09
CA THR A 58 -19.81 -20.79 -1.89
C THR A 58 -18.44 -20.15 -1.68
N ALA A 59 -17.54 -20.76 -0.90
CA ALA A 59 -16.20 -20.22 -0.69
C ALA A 59 -15.34 -20.20 -1.97
N VAL A 60 -15.44 -21.21 -2.83
CA VAL A 60 -14.76 -21.22 -4.15
C VAL A 60 -15.27 -20.06 -5.00
N GLU A 61 -16.59 -19.89 -5.07
CA GLU A 61 -17.21 -18.83 -5.85
C GLU A 61 -16.84 -17.43 -5.30
N LEU A 62 -16.85 -17.28 -3.98
CA LEU A 62 -16.43 -16.05 -3.30
C LEU A 62 -14.98 -15.72 -3.58
N ALA A 63 -14.07 -16.68 -3.53
CA ALA A 63 -12.65 -16.45 -3.82
C ALA A 63 -12.44 -15.89 -5.24
N SER A 64 -13.15 -16.44 -6.22
CA SER A 64 -13.12 -15.94 -7.60
C SER A 64 -13.67 -14.50 -7.70
N ARG A 65 -14.82 -14.23 -7.08
CA ARG A 65 -15.44 -12.90 -7.12
C ARG A 65 -14.62 -11.85 -6.35
N ILE A 66 -14.00 -12.25 -5.24
CA ILE A 66 -13.08 -11.39 -4.49
C ILE A 66 -11.87 -11.04 -5.36
N ALA A 67 -11.25 -12.01 -6.03
CA ALA A 67 -10.15 -11.73 -6.95
C ALA A 67 -10.54 -10.75 -8.07
N GLN A 68 -11.75 -10.87 -8.62
CA GLN A 68 -12.29 -9.94 -9.61
C GLN A 68 -12.53 -8.54 -9.00
N ALA A 69 -13.07 -8.45 -7.78
CA ALA A 69 -13.26 -7.19 -7.07
C ALA A 69 -11.92 -6.50 -6.76
N VAL A 70 -10.88 -7.27 -6.39
CA VAL A 70 -9.52 -6.76 -6.21
C VAL A 70 -8.97 -6.20 -7.52
N ALA A 71 -9.11 -6.94 -8.63
CA ALA A 71 -8.64 -6.50 -9.94
C ALA A 71 -9.36 -5.23 -10.43
N ALA A 72 -10.66 -5.12 -10.16
CA ALA A 72 -11.47 -3.95 -10.49
C ALA A 72 -11.21 -2.74 -9.57
N GLY A 73 -10.71 -2.96 -8.35
CA GLY A 73 -10.38 -1.91 -7.38
C GLY A 73 -11.59 -1.05 -6.96
N ALA A 74 -11.35 0.21 -6.61
CA ALA A 74 -12.40 1.19 -6.25
C ALA A 74 -13.09 1.80 -7.48
N THR A 75 -13.64 0.93 -8.33
CA THR A 75 -14.45 1.29 -9.51
C THR A 75 -15.91 0.91 -9.29
N PRO A 76 -16.87 1.46 -10.07
CA PRO A 76 -18.26 1.01 -10.02
C PRO A 76 -18.41 -0.49 -10.23
N GLU A 77 -17.56 -1.08 -11.09
CA GLU A 77 -17.49 -2.53 -11.30
C GLU A 77 -17.03 -3.26 -10.03
N GLY A 78 -15.99 -2.76 -9.34
CA GLY A 78 -15.56 -3.33 -8.06
C GLY A 78 -16.63 -3.23 -6.97
N GLU A 79 -17.37 -2.12 -6.89
CA GLU A 79 -18.50 -1.96 -5.97
C GLU A 79 -19.67 -2.91 -6.30
N GLU A 80 -19.95 -3.11 -7.58
CA GLU A 80 -20.93 -4.09 -8.06
C GLU A 80 -20.52 -5.52 -7.69
N ARG A 81 -19.24 -5.89 -7.89
CA ARG A 81 -18.71 -7.21 -7.47
C ARG A 81 -18.80 -7.42 -5.97
N LEU A 82 -18.53 -6.39 -5.16
CA LEU A 82 -18.70 -6.47 -3.71
C LEU A 82 -20.18 -6.65 -3.33
N ARG A 83 -21.10 -5.98 -4.02
CA ARG A 83 -22.54 -6.17 -3.80
C ARG A 83 -22.97 -7.60 -4.13
N GLU A 84 -22.49 -8.13 -5.25
CA GLU A 84 -22.72 -9.53 -5.65
C GLU A 84 -22.20 -10.52 -4.60
N ILE A 85 -21.00 -10.29 -4.06
CA ILE A 85 -20.42 -11.07 -2.97
C ILE A 85 -21.35 -11.08 -1.74
N ARG A 86 -21.81 -9.90 -1.31
CA ARG A 86 -22.71 -9.77 -0.16
C ARG A 86 -24.04 -10.49 -0.41
N ALA A 87 -24.62 -10.35 -1.60
CA ALA A 87 -25.86 -11.03 -1.97
C ALA A 87 -25.72 -12.56 -1.97
N LEU A 88 -24.57 -13.08 -2.45
CA LEU A 88 -24.29 -14.51 -2.45
C LEU A 88 -24.23 -15.08 -1.03
N VAL A 89 -23.54 -14.38 -0.11
CA VAL A 89 -23.49 -14.79 1.30
C VAL A 89 -24.86 -14.64 1.98
N ALA A 90 -25.60 -13.58 1.69
CA ALA A 90 -26.94 -13.35 2.21
C ALA A 90 -27.88 -14.51 1.86
N SER A 91 -27.85 -14.93 0.59
CA SER A 91 -28.64 -16.06 0.10
C SER A 91 -28.23 -17.36 0.79
N ALA A 92 -26.93 -17.62 0.92
CA ALA A 92 -26.43 -18.82 1.60
C ALA A 92 -26.82 -18.85 3.09
N ALA A 93 -26.84 -17.71 3.77
CA ALA A 93 -27.22 -17.58 5.18
C ALA A 93 -28.74 -17.44 5.40
N GLY A 94 -29.55 -17.41 4.35
CA GLY A 94 -31.01 -17.21 4.46
C GLY A 94 -31.38 -15.85 5.06
N LEU A 95 -30.61 -14.80 4.77
CA LEU A 95 -30.94 -13.44 5.16
C LEU A 95 -32.05 -12.88 4.26
N PRO A 96 -32.98 -12.08 4.80
CA PRO A 96 -34.11 -11.53 4.04
C PRO A 96 -33.72 -10.41 3.07
N ALA A 97 -32.53 -9.81 3.25
CA ALA A 97 -31.96 -8.79 2.40
C ALA A 97 -30.43 -8.90 2.42
N ASP A 98 -29.75 -8.22 1.50
CA ASP A 98 -28.29 -8.19 1.52
C ASP A 98 -27.76 -7.46 2.78
N PRO A 99 -26.54 -7.81 3.25
CA PRO A 99 -25.89 -7.20 4.40
C PRO A 99 -25.82 -5.66 4.42
N GLU A 100 -25.77 -5.00 3.25
CA GLU A 100 -25.72 -3.53 3.15
C GLU A 100 -27.07 -2.93 3.52
N THR A 101 -28.14 -3.53 3.02
CA THR A 101 -29.51 -3.13 3.36
C THR A 101 -29.82 -3.34 4.85
N LEU A 102 -29.26 -4.38 5.48
CA LEU A 102 -29.50 -4.69 6.91
C LEU A 102 -28.69 -3.84 7.88
N LEU A 103 -27.49 -3.38 7.49
CA LEU A 103 -26.63 -2.53 8.31
C LEU A 103 -26.83 -1.02 8.07
N GLY A 104 -27.61 -0.66 7.05
CA GLY A 104 -27.76 0.74 6.62
C GLY A 104 -26.59 1.23 5.78
N ALA A 105 -26.53 2.54 5.52
CA ALA A 105 -25.41 3.12 4.77
C ALA A 105 -24.06 2.71 5.42
N PRO A 106 -23.03 2.36 4.62
CA PRO A 106 -21.76 1.86 5.15
C PRO A 106 -21.27 2.77 6.28
N MET A 107 -21.13 2.22 7.48
CA MET A 107 -20.53 2.92 8.60
C MET A 107 -19.07 3.19 8.23
N GLU A 108 -18.82 4.39 7.72
CA GLU A 108 -17.47 4.90 7.54
C GLU A 108 -16.81 4.97 8.92
N LYS A 109 -15.51 4.65 8.99
CA LYS A 109 -14.73 4.86 10.22
C LYS A 109 -14.92 6.32 10.62
N VAL A 110 -15.53 6.58 11.77
CA VAL A 110 -15.62 7.92 12.34
C VAL A 110 -14.49 8.06 13.37
N PRO A 111 -13.57 9.01 13.19
CA PRO A 111 -13.57 10.04 12.15
C PRO A 111 -13.04 9.51 10.81
N ARG A 112 -13.60 10.04 9.70
CA ARG A 112 -13.16 9.73 8.30
C ARG A 112 -11.65 9.87 8.14
N GLU A 113 -11.06 10.80 8.90
CA GLU A 113 -9.64 10.94 9.12
C GLU A 113 -9.34 10.68 10.60
N MET A 114 -8.80 9.50 10.92
CA MET A 114 -8.34 9.20 12.28
C MET A 114 -7.46 10.34 12.82
N PRO A 115 -7.74 10.91 14.01
CA PRO A 115 -6.90 11.94 14.60
C PRO A 115 -5.48 11.39 14.71
N ALA A 116 -4.48 12.22 14.43
CA ALA A 116 -3.08 11.80 14.42
C ALA A 116 -2.68 11.10 15.75
N GLU A 117 -3.19 11.61 16.86
CA GLU A 117 -2.98 11.06 18.21
C GLU A 117 -3.45 9.60 18.35
N TYR A 118 -4.54 9.22 17.69
CA TYR A 118 -5.05 7.86 17.76
C TYR A 118 -4.17 6.89 16.96
N ARG A 119 -3.73 7.31 15.76
CA ARG A 119 -2.82 6.51 14.92
C ARG A 119 -1.50 6.25 15.65
N LEU A 120 -0.97 7.27 16.33
CA LEU A 120 0.24 7.14 17.14
C LEU A 120 0.04 6.19 18.33
N ARG A 121 -1.13 6.22 18.98
CA ARG A 121 -1.46 5.27 20.06
C ARG A 121 -1.57 3.83 19.57
N GLU A 122 -2.23 3.60 18.45
CA GLU A 122 -2.33 2.25 17.84
C GLU A 122 -0.96 1.74 17.39
N LEU A 123 -0.17 2.60 16.74
CA LEU A 123 1.19 2.29 16.36
C LEU A 123 2.03 1.92 17.59
N ALA A 124 1.96 2.71 18.67
CA ALA A 124 2.69 2.42 19.90
C ALA A 124 2.33 1.04 20.50
N LYS A 125 1.04 0.67 20.49
CA LYS A 125 0.59 -0.66 20.92
C LYS A 125 1.15 -1.77 20.03
N THR A 126 1.10 -1.59 18.71
CA THR A 126 1.62 -2.55 17.74
C THR A 126 3.14 -2.74 17.90
N LEU A 127 3.88 -1.65 18.03
CA LEU A 127 5.33 -1.68 18.23
C LEU A 127 5.75 -2.36 19.55
N ALA A 128 4.88 -2.35 20.56
CA ALA A 128 5.17 -2.98 21.85
C ALA A 128 5.27 -4.51 21.76
N THR A 129 4.53 -5.14 20.84
CA THR A 129 4.50 -6.60 20.65
C THR A 129 5.52 -7.11 19.63
N MET A 130 6.10 -6.22 18.82
CA MET A 130 7.06 -6.57 17.77
C MET A 130 8.40 -7.08 18.31
N SER A 131 8.99 -8.03 17.58
CA SER A 131 10.35 -8.50 17.81
C SER A 131 11.38 -7.42 17.43
N LEU A 132 12.63 -7.55 17.91
CA LEU A 132 13.71 -6.62 17.52
C LEU A 132 13.95 -6.63 16.00
N LYS A 133 13.80 -7.79 15.35
CA LYS A 133 13.95 -7.93 13.91
C LYS A 133 12.88 -7.12 13.16
N ASP A 134 11.62 -7.24 13.59
CA ASP A 134 10.50 -6.54 12.96
C ASP A 134 10.53 -5.04 13.24
N LEU A 135 10.97 -4.63 14.43
CA LEU A 135 11.20 -3.22 14.76
C LEU A 135 12.27 -2.60 13.86
N ARG A 136 13.37 -3.32 13.58
CA ARG A 136 14.41 -2.83 12.66
C ARG A 136 13.86 -2.66 11.24
N LEU A 137 13.13 -3.65 10.73
CA LEU A 137 12.51 -3.53 9.40
C LEU A 137 11.50 -2.37 9.35
N THR A 138 10.66 -2.24 10.37
CA THR A 138 9.66 -1.17 10.47
C THR A 138 10.33 0.20 10.53
N ALA A 139 11.44 0.34 11.26
CA ALA A 139 12.19 1.57 11.30
C ALA A 139 12.86 1.89 9.96
N LEU A 140 13.40 0.90 9.23
CA LEU A 140 13.91 1.11 7.86
C LEU A 140 12.82 1.65 6.93
N VAL A 141 11.60 1.10 7.00
CA VAL A 141 10.46 1.61 6.24
C VAL A 141 10.20 3.09 6.57
N HIS A 142 10.18 3.47 7.84
CA HIS A 142 9.93 4.86 8.24
C HIS A 142 11.06 5.80 7.82
N LEU A 143 12.32 5.36 7.87
CA LEU A 143 13.48 6.14 7.42
C LEU A 143 13.47 6.37 5.91
N ASP A 144 12.97 5.41 5.12
CA ASP A 144 12.86 5.51 3.67
C ASP A 144 11.90 6.64 3.22
N LEU A 145 10.91 6.98 4.05
CA LEU A 145 9.92 8.03 3.79
C LEU A 145 10.45 9.46 3.97
N LEU A 146 11.68 9.62 4.49
CA LEU A 146 12.22 10.90 4.92
C LEU A 146 13.09 11.55 3.86
N THR A 147 12.93 12.86 3.70
CA THR A 147 13.96 13.69 3.07
C THR A 147 15.18 13.83 3.99
N ALA A 148 16.31 14.28 3.46
CA ALA A 148 17.52 14.58 4.22
C ALA A 148 17.28 15.65 5.31
N GLU A 149 16.39 16.61 5.07
CA GLU A 149 15.98 17.58 6.10
C GLU A 149 15.22 16.90 7.23
N GLU A 150 14.28 16.02 6.90
CA GLU A 150 13.51 15.26 7.88
C GLU A 150 14.35 14.25 8.66
N ILE A 151 15.33 13.61 8.01
CA ILE A 151 16.34 12.78 8.70
C ILE A 151 17.09 13.61 9.73
N ARG A 152 17.57 14.81 9.35
CA ARG A 152 18.27 15.70 10.28
C ARG A 152 17.40 16.12 11.46
N ARG A 153 16.10 16.33 11.22
CA ARG A 153 15.15 16.77 12.24
C ARG A 153 14.73 15.65 13.19
N PHE A 154 14.35 14.49 12.66
CA PHE A 154 13.71 13.42 13.44
C PHE A 154 14.67 12.32 13.88
N VAL A 155 15.72 12.05 13.10
CA VAL A 155 16.59 10.87 13.32
C VAL A 155 17.89 11.25 14.01
N SER A 156 18.52 12.36 13.65
CA SER A 156 19.79 12.81 14.26
C SER A 156 19.78 12.86 15.80
N PRO A 157 18.69 13.26 16.49
CA PRO A 157 18.63 13.23 17.96
C PRO A 157 18.85 11.82 18.56
N PHE A 158 18.54 10.76 17.81
CA PHE A 158 18.73 9.38 18.24
C PHE A 158 20.16 8.90 17.99
N PHE A 159 20.80 9.33 16.90
CA PHE A 159 22.22 9.02 16.64
C PHE A 159 23.18 9.72 17.60
N ALA A 160 22.75 10.79 18.26
CA ALA A 160 23.50 11.36 19.39
C ALA A 160 23.55 10.42 20.61
N LYS A 161 22.59 9.48 20.73
CA LYS A 161 22.46 8.54 21.84
C LYS A 161 22.93 7.13 21.52
N TYR A 162 22.85 6.74 20.24
CA TYR A 162 23.18 5.39 19.77
C TYR A 162 24.21 5.47 18.63
N PRO A 163 25.33 4.71 18.70
CA PRO A 163 26.40 4.80 17.70
C PRO A 163 25.97 4.40 16.29
N SER A 164 25.03 3.46 16.18
CA SER A 164 24.49 3.01 14.90
C SER A 164 23.02 2.60 15.01
N PHE A 165 22.32 2.61 13.87
CA PHE A 165 20.95 2.12 13.76
C PHE A 165 20.82 0.65 14.19
N PHE A 166 21.81 -0.17 13.83
CA PHE A 166 21.83 -1.59 14.14
C PHE A 166 22.08 -1.88 15.62
N GLU A 167 22.67 -0.93 16.36
CA GLU A 167 22.92 -1.04 17.80
C GLU A 167 21.78 -0.49 18.66
N MET A 168 20.74 0.12 18.07
CA MET A 168 19.61 0.63 18.84
C MET A 168 18.82 -0.52 19.51
N PRO A 169 18.57 -0.45 20.84
CA PRO A 169 17.72 -1.42 21.52
C PRO A 169 16.25 -1.21 21.14
N SER A 170 15.40 -2.21 21.40
CA SER A 170 13.97 -2.17 21.04
C SER A 170 13.26 -0.89 21.52
N LYS A 171 13.58 -0.39 22.71
CA LYS A 171 13.01 0.86 23.23
C LYS A 171 13.37 2.07 22.34
N GLY A 172 14.65 2.19 21.96
CA GLY A 172 15.12 3.28 21.11
C GLY A 172 14.49 3.23 19.71
N LEU A 173 14.35 2.03 19.12
CA LEU A 173 13.68 1.86 17.83
C LEU A 173 12.20 2.25 17.88
N ARG A 174 11.48 1.90 18.95
CA ARG A 174 10.07 2.29 19.13
C ARG A 174 9.92 3.81 19.22
N GLU A 175 10.76 4.46 20.02
CA GLU A 175 10.76 5.92 20.17
C GLU A 175 11.10 6.62 18.84
N LEU A 176 12.07 6.11 18.08
CA LEU A 176 12.41 6.61 16.75
C LEU A 176 11.23 6.49 15.78
N ILE A 177 10.61 5.32 15.68
CA ILE A 177 9.48 5.08 14.78
C ILE A 177 8.32 6.03 15.10
N LEU A 178 7.99 6.19 16.38
CA LEU A 178 6.92 7.09 16.81
C LEU A 178 7.22 8.56 16.50
N ALA A 179 8.45 9.01 16.74
CA ALA A 179 8.88 10.38 16.42
C ALA A 179 8.82 10.65 14.91
N VAL A 180 9.21 9.67 14.08
CA VAL A 180 9.08 9.78 12.64
C VAL A 180 7.61 9.82 12.24
N ALA A 181 6.79 8.87 12.69
CA ALA A 181 5.36 8.79 12.36
C ALA A 181 4.60 10.07 12.71
N GLU A 182 4.92 10.69 13.86
CA GLU A 182 4.35 11.97 14.27
C GLU A 182 4.73 13.11 13.31
N GLY A 183 5.98 13.12 12.84
CA GLY A 183 6.47 14.13 11.91
C GLY A 183 6.00 13.97 10.46
N VAL A 184 5.80 12.73 10.01
CA VAL A 184 5.50 12.42 8.60
C VAL A 184 4.03 12.20 8.28
N GLY A 185 3.20 11.97 9.30
CA GLY A 185 1.77 11.72 9.13
C GLY A 185 1.47 10.34 8.54
N ASP A 186 0.70 10.31 7.47
CA ASP A 186 0.17 9.08 6.85
C ASP A 186 0.90 8.66 5.58
N ARG A 187 2.11 9.18 5.36
CA ARG A 187 2.98 8.76 4.26
C ARG A 187 3.25 7.26 4.33
N THR A 188 3.23 6.61 3.17
CA THR A 188 3.52 5.19 3.04
C THR A 188 4.52 4.93 1.92
N ILE A 189 5.16 3.75 1.99
CA ILE A 189 6.18 3.32 1.03
C ILE A 189 5.63 3.11 -0.39
N ALA A 190 4.30 3.02 -0.57
CA ALA A 190 3.67 2.84 -1.88
C ALA A 190 3.19 4.16 -2.51
N TYR A 191 3.08 5.24 -1.73
CA TYR A 191 2.52 6.51 -2.22
C TYR A 191 3.33 7.13 -3.36
N PHE A 192 4.63 6.85 -3.47
CA PHE A 192 5.43 7.29 -4.62
C PHE A 192 4.87 6.80 -5.96
N PHE A 193 4.15 5.68 -5.95
CA PHE A 193 3.50 5.09 -7.11
C PHE A 193 1.98 5.28 -7.11
N ASP A 194 1.31 5.09 -5.97
CA ASP A 194 -0.14 5.21 -5.88
C ASP A 194 -0.66 6.61 -6.26
N ARG A 195 0.17 7.65 -6.09
CA ARG A 195 -0.13 9.04 -6.44
C ARG A 195 -0.68 9.25 -7.84
N TYR A 196 -0.26 8.45 -8.83
CA TYR A 196 -0.71 8.61 -10.22
C TYR A 196 -2.16 8.15 -10.40
N GLY A 197 -2.50 7.00 -9.83
CA GLY A 197 -3.82 6.39 -9.95
C GLY A 197 -4.85 6.96 -8.99
N THR A 198 -4.43 7.38 -7.80
CA THR A 198 -5.33 7.57 -6.64
C THR A 198 -5.26 8.94 -5.98
N GLY A 199 -4.30 9.80 -6.31
CA GLY A 199 -4.14 11.10 -5.65
C GLY A 199 -3.48 11.03 -4.26
N ARG A 200 -2.97 9.86 -3.86
CA ARG A 200 -2.16 9.64 -2.66
C ARG A 200 -0.74 10.21 -2.84
N MET A 201 -0.62 11.52 -2.71
CA MET A 201 0.64 12.25 -2.84
C MET A 201 1.73 11.73 -1.90
N ALA A 202 2.99 11.81 -2.32
CA ALA A 202 4.10 11.25 -1.55
C ALA A 202 4.60 12.20 -0.46
N MET A 203 4.49 13.53 -0.63
CA MET A 203 4.96 14.54 0.31
C MET A 203 3.90 15.54 0.76
N THR A 204 2.93 15.81 -0.11
CA THR A 204 1.83 16.75 0.12
C THR A 204 0.57 16.02 0.58
N LYS A 205 -0.45 16.78 1.00
CA LYS A 205 -1.72 16.18 1.41
C LYS A 205 -2.35 15.40 0.25
N PRO A 206 -2.96 14.23 0.53
CA PRO A 206 -3.67 13.49 -0.49
C PRO A 206 -4.82 14.35 -1.04
N ILE A 207 -5.06 14.24 -2.33
CA ILE A 207 -6.25 14.80 -2.96
C ILE A 207 -7.32 13.72 -2.92
N ASP A 208 -8.56 14.11 -2.59
CA ASP A 208 -9.69 13.18 -2.59
C ASP A 208 -9.75 12.39 -3.90
N TYR A 209 -10.01 11.09 -3.80
CA TYR A 209 -9.93 10.17 -4.93
C TYR A 209 -10.89 10.56 -6.07
N ILE A 210 -12.11 10.98 -5.74
CA ILE A 210 -13.12 11.37 -6.73
C ILE A 210 -12.66 12.65 -7.43
N VAL A 211 -12.18 13.63 -6.66
CA VAL A 211 -11.61 14.87 -7.19
C VAL A 211 -10.41 14.56 -8.09
N TRP A 212 -9.53 13.65 -7.67
CA TRP A 212 -8.36 13.23 -8.44
C TRP A 212 -8.74 12.64 -9.81
N LYS A 213 -9.75 11.77 -9.84
CA LYS A 213 -10.21 11.12 -11.08
C LYS A 213 -10.90 12.08 -12.04
N LEU A 214 -11.64 13.06 -11.52
CA LEU A 214 -12.35 14.05 -12.33
C LEU A 214 -11.43 15.19 -12.81
N MET A 215 -10.26 15.37 -12.18
CA MET A 215 -9.33 16.43 -12.52
C MET A 215 -8.72 16.25 -13.92
N PRO A 216 -8.67 17.33 -14.74
CA PRO A 216 -7.93 17.34 -15.99
C PRO A 216 -6.47 16.93 -15.81
N LEU A 217 -5.88 16.29 -16.82
CA LEU A 217 -4.49 15.83 -16.76
C LEU A 217 -3.50 16.98 -16.50
N THR A 218 -3.77 18.18 -17.00
CA THR A 218 -2.96 19.39 -16.76
C THR A 218 -2.92 19.79 -15.28
N GLU A 219 -4.06 19.70 -14.59
CA GLU A 219 -4.16 19.98 -13.15
C GLU A 219 -3.50 18.88 -12.33
N ARG A 220 -3.69 17.60 -12.71
CA ARG A 220 -2.97 16.47 -12.09
C ARG A 220 -1.46 16.62 -12.20
N ASN A 221 -0.96 16.95 -13.40
CA ASN A 221 0.47 17.18 -13.61
C ASN A 221 1.01 18.33 -12.74
N THR A 222 0.22 19.39 -12.58
CA THR A 222 0.59 20.52 -11.71
C THR A 222 0.66 20.11 -10.25
N ALA A 223 -0.32 19.33 -9.76
CA ALA A 223 -0.30 18.79 -8.40
C ALA A 223 0.90 17.87 -8.15
N LEU A 224 1.17 16.94 -9.08
CA LEU A 224 2.31 16.02 -8.98
C LEU A 224 3.66 16.75 -8.99
N ARG A 225 3.79 17.82 -9.78
CA ARG A 225 5.00 18.65 -9.80
C ARG A 225 5.22 19.39 -8.49
N ARG A 226 4.17 19.98 -7.91
CA ARG A 226 4.24 20.60 -6.57
C ARG A 226 4.65 19.60 -5.49
N ASP A 227 4.19 18.35 -5.63
CA ASP A 227 4.58 17.27 -4.73
C ASP A 227 6.05 16.83 -4.98
N ASN A 228 6.52 16.82 -6.22
CA ASN A 228 7.93 16.57 -6.56
C ASN A 228 8.87 17.65 -6.02
N GLU A 229 8.45 18.92 -6.02
CA GLU A 229 9.22 20.06 -5.48
C GLU A 229 9.51 19.91 -3.97
N ARG A 230 8.72 19.11 -3.26
CA ARG A 230 8.91 18.80 -1.83
C ARG A 230 9.84 17.61 -1.58
N MET A 231 10.16 16.84 -2.62
CA MET A 231 11.10 15.71 -2.52
C MET A 231 12.52 16.20 -2.74
N ASP A 232 13.47 15.59 -2.05
CA ASP A 232 14.89 15.82 -2.31
C ASP A 232 15.47 14.75 -3.25
N SER A 233 16.71 14.97 -3.69
CA SER A 233 17.39 14.04 -4.60
C SER A 233 17.52 12.63 -4.02
N ALA A 234 17.71 12.51 -2.69
CA ALA A 234 17.83 11.22 -2.04
C ALA A 234 16.53 10.41 -2.16
N MET A 235 15.38 11.03 -1.87
CA MET A 235 14.08 10.40 -2.03
C MET A 235 13.78 10.05 -3.48
N MET A 236 14.02 10.98 -4.42
CA MET A 236 13.84 10.72 -5.85
C MET A 236 14.71 9.54 -6.32
N SER A 237 15.95 9.44 -5.85
CA SER A 237 16.86 8.34 -6.22
C SER A 237 16.32 6.98 -5.77
N ARG A 238 15.75 6.89 -4.57
CA ARG A 238 15.12 5.67 -4.04
C ARG A 238 13.90 5.27 -4.87
N HIS A 239 13.04 6.22 -5.23
CA HIS A 239 11.89 5.95 -6.10
C HIS A 239 12.31 5.45 -7.50
N LEU A 240 13.33 6.06 -8.10
CA LEU A 240 13.87 5.61 -9.39
C LEU A 240 14.48 4.20 -9.29
N ALA A 241 15.21 3.91 -8.22
CA ALA A 241 15.73 2.57 -7.96
C ALA A 241 14.59 1.54 -7.81
N ARG A 242 13.50 1.87 -7.11
CA ARG A 242 12.32 0.97 -7.01
C ARG A 242 11.78 0.58 -8.38
N ILE A 243 11.74 1.53 -9.33
CA ILE A 243 11.31 1.25 -10.71
C ILE A 243 12.29 0.33 -11.43
N LEU A 244 13.61 0.55 -11.28
CA LEU A 244 14.62 -0.35 -11.88
C LEU A 244 14.55 -1.77 -11.30
N HIS A 245 14.24 -1.89 -10.02
CA HIS A 245 14.13 -3.17 -9.31
C HIS A 245 12.81 -3.90 -9.51
N SER A 246 11.80 -3.24 -10.10
CA SER A 246 10.49 -3.83 -10.33
C SER A 246 10.37 -4.25 -11.79
N GLY A 247 10.13 -5.54 -12.05
CA GLY A 247 10.06 -6.08 -13.42
C GLY A 247 8.79 -5.68 -14.18
N SER A 248 7.73 -5.36 -13.44
CA SER A 248 6.43 -4.94 -13.95
C SER A 248 5.78 -3.94 -13.01
N GLU A 249 4.71 -3.29 -13.47
CA GLU A 249 3.96 -2.36 -12.65
C GLU A 249 3.32 -3.04 -11.42
N VAL A 250 2.83 -4.27 -11.58
CA VAL A 250 2.24 -5.07 -10.49
C VAL A 250 3.27 -5.31 -9.38
N ILE A 251 4.52 -5.57 -9.74
CA ILE A 251 5.61 -5.73 -8.78
C ILE A 251 5.92 -4.41 -8.07
N LEU A 252 5.85 -3.29 -8.80
CA LEU A 252 6.09 -1.96 -8.24
C LEU A 252 5.02 -1.59 -7.20
N ALA A 253 3.76 -1.95 -7.46
CA ALA A 253 2.62 -1.69 -6.57
C ALA A 253 2.56 -2.62 -5.33
N ASP A 254 3.31 -3.72 -5.32
CA ASP A 254 3.34 -4.66 -4.20
C ASP A 254 4.14 -4.09 -3.01
N VAL A 255 3.42 -3.63 -1.97
CA VAL A 255 3.99 -3.08 -0.73
C VAL A 255 4.98 -4.04 -0.08
N GLY A 256 4.67 -5.34 -0.03
CA GLY A 256 5.53 -6.34 0.60
C GLY A 256 6.87 -6.46 -0.12
N ARG A 257 6.86 -6.43 -1.46
CA ARG A 257 8.09 -6.37 -2.27
C ARG A 257 8.84 -5.06 -2.08
N GLN A 258 8.14 -3.94 -2.01
CA GLN A 258 8.77 -2.64 -1.75
C GLN A 258 9.47 -2.59 -0.38
N ILE A 259 8.91 -3.23 0.64
CA ILE A 259 9.54 -3.39 1.96
C ILE A 259 10.74 -4.35 1.86
N ALA A 260 10.61 -5.46 1.14
CA ALA A 260 11.68 -6.44 0.99
C ALA A 260 12.93 -5.87 0.28
N LEU A 261 12.76 -4.88 -0.61
CA LEU A 261 13.88 -4.20 -1.26
C LEU A 261 14.79 -3.47 -0.27
N LEU A 262 14.27 -2.98 0.86
CA LEU A 262 15.03 -2.18 1.83
C LEU A 262 16.19 -2.95 2.48
N THR A 263 16.16 -4.27 2.45
CA THR A 263 17.23 -5.12 2.98
C THR A 263 18.13 -5.72 1.88
N GLY A 264 17.86 -5.39 0.61
CA GLY A 264 18.62 -5.86 -0.53
C GLY A 264 19.83 -4.98 -0.81
N ALA A 265 21.04 -5.53 -0.73
CA ALA A 265 22.29 -4.81 -1.00
C ALA A 265 22.34 -4.17 -2.41
N GLY A 266 21.67 -4.80 -3.39
CA GLY A 266 21.56 -4.24 -4.74
C GLY A 266 20.75 -2.94 -4.79
N PHE A 267 19.69 -2.84 -4.00
CA PHE A 267 18.85 -1.63 -3.94
C PHE A 267 19.62 -0.47 -3.32
N GLU A 268 20.34 -0.71 -2.22
CA GLU A 268 21.16 0.32 -1.56
C GLU A 268 22.25 0.87 -2.49
N ALA A 269 22.97 -0.04 -3.15
CA ALA A 269 24.00 0.31 -4.13
C ALA A 269 23.40 1.12 -5.30
N ASP A 270 22.29 0.66 -5.87
CA ASP A 270 21.72 1.28 -7.07
C ASP A 270 21.14 2.68 -6.74
N HIS A 271 20.40 2.87 -5.64
CA HIS A 271 19.92 4.22 -5.30
C HIS A 271 21.06 5.17 -4.92
N GLY A 272 22.13 4.67 -4.26
CA GLY A 272 23.33 5.45 -3.97
C GLY A 272 24.05 5.90 -5.24
N GLU A 273 24.15 5.02 -6.24
CA GLU A 273 24.77 5.33 -7.52
C GLU A 273 23.91 6.31 -8.36
N ILE A 274 22.58 6.17 -8.35
CA ILE A 274 21.67 7.15 -8.97
C ILE A 274 21.88 8.53 -8.34
N LEU A 275 21.91 8.61 -7.01
CA LEU A 275 22.11 9.86 -6.30
C LEU A 275 23.48 10.49 -6.64
N LYS A 276 24.54 9.69 -6.69
CA LYS A 276 25.88 10.15 -7.05
C LYS A 276 25.95 10.66 -8.50
N ARG A 277 25.32 9.97 -9.44
CA ARG A 277 25.36 10.33 -10.88
C ARG A 277 24.47 11.52 -11.22
N LEU A 278 23.30 11.63 -10.60
CA LEU A 278 22.26 12.60 -10.99
C LEU A 278 21.95 13.66 -9.93
N GLY A 279 22.28 13.44 -8.67
CA GLY A 279 22.05 14.36 -7.55
C GLY A 279 23.15 15.40 -7.31
N GLY A 280 24.24 15.38 -8.10
CA GLY A 280 25.23 16.45 -8.15
C GLY A 280 24.70 17.72 -8.85
N ASP A 281 25.59 18.68 -9.15
CA ASP A 281 25.35 19.92 -9.91
C ASP A 281 23.91 20.49 -9.82
N GLY A 282 23.49 20.83 -8.59
CA GLY A 282 22.23 21.54 -8.34
C GLY A 282 20.95 20.71 -8.44
N GLU A 283 21.03 19.37 -8.41
CA GLU A 283 19.89 18.43 -8.42
C GLU A 283 19.04 18.46 -9.70
N GLU A 284 19.43 19.25 -10.70
CA GLU A 284 18.57 19.54 -11.84
C GLU A 284 18.39 18.31 -12.74
N ARG A 285 19.42 17.45 -12.84
CA ARG A 285 19.37 16.23 -13.66
C ARG A 285 18.39 15.21 -13.09
N ILE A 286 18.45 14.93 -11.78
CA ILE A 286 17.52 14.00 -11.15
C ILE A 286 16.09 14.54 -11.18
N LYS A 287 15.89 15.85 -10.94
CA LYS A 287 14.57 16.49 -11.03
C LYS A 287 13.96 16.39 -12.43
N ARG A 288 14.74 16.62 -13.49
CA ARG A 288 14.28 16.47 -14.88
C ARG A 288 13.89 15.03 -15.21
N LEU A 289 14.71 14.04 -14.81
CA LEU A 289 14.38 12.63 -15.01
C LEU A 289 13.11 12.25 -14.24
N TYR A 290 12.99 12.70 -12.99
CA TYR A 290 11.83 12.41 -12.16
C TYR A 290 10.54 13.08 -12.67
N ASP A 291 10.62 14.29 -13.23
CA ASP A 291 9.49 14.94 -13.92
C ASP A 291 9.06 14.14 -15.15
N PHE A 292 10.00 13.67 -15.96
CA PHE A 292 9.70 12.78 -17.09
C PHE A 292 8.96 11.51 -16.66
N VAL A 293 9.44 10.83 -15.61
CA VAL A 293 8.78 9.63 -15.03
C VAL A 293 7.37 9.98 -14.54
N THR A 294 7.25 11.09 -13.80
CA THR A 294 6.00 11.58 -13.23
C THR A 294 4.94 11.79 -14.33
N LEU A 295 5.30 12.52 -15.39
CA LEU A 295 4.39 12.80 -16.50
C LEU A 295 4.03 11.55 -17.31
N SER A 296 4.98 10.63 -17.46
CA SER A 296 4.75 9.36 -18.16
C SER A 296 3.74 8.48 -17.42
N PHE A 297 3.90 8.32 -16.10
CA PHE A 297 2.96 7.57 -15.28
C PHE A 297 1.61 8.28 -15.09
N ALA A 298 1.59 9.61 -15.03
CA ALA A 298 0.33 10.36 -15.00
C ALA A 298 -0.52 10.14 -16.27
N ARG A 299 0.13 10.04 -17.44
CA ARG A 299 -0.53 9.69 -18.70
C ARG A 299 -0.98 8.23 -18.72
N SER A 300 -0.14 7.30 -18.29
CA SER A 300 -0.46 5.88 -18.31
C SER A 300 -1.54 5.47 -17.31
N ALA A 301 -1.83 6.29 -16.30
CA ALA A 301 -2.91 6.04 -15.35
C ALA A 301 -4.31 5.90 -16.00
N GLY A 302 -4.49 6.39 -17.24
CA GLY A 302 -5.71 6.19 -18.04
C GLY A 302 -5.67 4.98 -18.99
N GLN A 303 -4.50 4.36 -19.19
CA GLN A 303 -4.29 3.21 -20.08
C GLN A 303 -4.65 1.90 -19.36
N ARG A 304 -4.92 0.86 -20.15
CA ARG A 304 -5.27 -0.49 -19.65
C ARG A 304 -4.43 -1.56 -20.34
N GLY A 305 -4.20 -2.67 -19.63
CA GLY A 305 -3.55 -3.85 -20.18
C GLY A 305 -2.14 -3.57 -20.72
N GLU A 306 -1.87 -4.08 -21.91
CA GLU A 306 -0.52 -4.08 -22.52
C GLU A 306 0.05 -2.68 -22.76
N GLU A 307 -0.77 -1.70 -23.15
CA GLU A 307 -0.33 -0.32 -23.40
C GLU A 307 0.29 0.34 -22.15
N ARG A 308 -0.30 0.05 -20.99
CA ARG A 308 0.19 0.54 -19.70
C ARG A 308 1.52 -0.11 -19.32
N GLU A 309 1.64 -1.42 -19.56
CA GLU A 309 2.86 -2.19 -19.30
C GLU A 309 3.99 -1.82 -20.28
N GLU A 310 3.68 -1.48 -21.53
CA GLU A 310 4.64 -0.92 -22.48
C GLU A 310 5.18 0.43 -22.03
N THR A 311 4.29 1.32 -21.56
CA THR A 311 4.71 2.60 -20.99
C THR A 311 5.61 2.38 -19.77
N TYR A 312 5.26 1.44 -18.90
CA TYR A 312 6.10 1.05 -17.77
C TYR A 312 7.49 0.59 -18.21
N ARG A 313 7.57 -0.35 -19.16
CA ARG A 313 8.84 -0.85 -19.74
C ARG A 313 9.66 0.28 -20.36
N ALA A 314 9.02 1.20 -21.08
CA ALA A 314 9.69 2.35 -21.70
C ALA A 314 10.27 3.31 -20.66
N VAL A 315 9.50 3.63 -19.60
CA VAL A 315 9.97 4.46 -18.48
C VAL A 315 11.15 3.79 -17.77
N ARG A 316 11.02 2.50 -17.46
CA ARG A 316 12.08 1.73 -16.80
C ARG A 316 13.37 1.70 -17.61
N LYS A 317 13.26 1.54 -18.94
CA LYS A 317 14.39 1.63 -19.87
C LYS A 317 15.00 3.04 -19.88
N ALA A 318 14.18 4.09 -19.96
CA ALA A 318 14.66 5.46 -19.97
C ALA A 318 15.42 5.83 -18.68
N ILE A 319 14.97 5.33 -17.51
CA ILE A 319 15.71 5.47 -16.26
C ILE A 319 17.05 4.75 -16.38
N ALA A 320 17.06 3.48 -16.79
CA ALA A 320 18.28 2.69 -16.94
C ALA A 320 19.32 3.35 -17.85
N ASP A 321 18.88 3.87 -18.99
CA ASP A 321 19.73 4.58 -19.96
C ASP A 321 20.28 5.90 -19.36
N ALA A 322 19.45 6.65 -18.63
CA ALA A 322 19.85 7.91 -18.02
C ALA A 322 20.83 7.74 -16.85
N VAL A 323 20.68 6.67 -16.06
CA VAL A 323 21.53 6.40 -14.90
C VAL A 323 22.68 5.46 -15.22
N GLY A 324 22.67 4.74 -16.33
CA GLY A 324 23.66 3.71 -16.68
C GLY A 324 23.66 2.52 -15.73
N ILE A 325 22.49 2.12 -15.23
CA ILE A 325 22.28 0.96 -14.35
C ILE A 325 21.26 0.05 -15.05
N PRO A 326 21.59 -1.23 -15.30
CA PRO A 326 20.67 -2.12 -15.99
C PRO A 326 19.44 -2.42 -15.11
N PRO A 327 18.25 -2.60 -15.71
CA PRO A 327 17.08 -3.02 -14.97
C PRO A 327 17.30 -4.40 -14.31
N ARG A 328 16.88 -4.56 -13.05
CA ARG A 328 17.06 -5.80 -12.29
C ARG A 328 15.85 -6.70 -12.44
N GLU A 329 16.03 -7.96 -12.81
CA GLU A 329 14.96 -8.95 -12.73
C GLU A 329 14.85 -9.47 -11.29
N HIS A 330 14.26 -8.69 -10.40
CA HIS A 330 13.83 -9.19 -9.10
C HIS A 330 12.32 -9.34 -9.13
N GLY A 331 11.87 -10.57 -9.46
CA GLY A 331 10.45 -10.82 -9.48
C GLY A 331 9.95 -12.19 -9.90
N GLY A 332 10.83 -13.16 -10.16
CA GLY A 332 10.42 -14.51 -10.55
C GLY A 332 11.48 -15.54 -10.22
N GLU A 333 11.87 -15.67 -8.96
CA GLU A 333 12.32 -16.93 -8.37
C GLU A 333 12.53 -16.71 -6.87
N GLY A 334 11.80 -17.48 -6.07
CA GLY A 334 12.18 -17.65 -4.68
C GLY A 334 13.59 -18.20 -4.67
N SER A 335 14.51 -17.50 -4.02
CA SER A 335 15.80 -18.07 -3.64
C SER A 335 15.51 -19.32 -2.81
N LYS A 336 15.59 -20.49 -3.43
CA LYS A 336 15.87 -21.73 -2.72
C LYS A 336 17.34 -21.65 -2.31
N GLY A 337 17.55 -21.25 -1.07
CA GLY A 337 18.81 -21.36 -0.34
C GLY A 337 18.48 -21.67 1.10
#